data_AF-A0A9D9EHM2-F1
#
_entry.id   AF-A0A9D9EHM2-F1
#
_cell.length_a   1.000
_cell.length_b   1.000
_cell.length_c   1.000
_cell.angle_alpha   90.00
_cell.angle_beta   90.00
_cell.angle_gamma   90.00
#
_symmetry.space_group_name_H-M   'P 1'
#
loop_
_entity.id
_entity.type
_entity.pdbx_description
1 polymer ?
#
loop_
_entity_poly.entity_id
_entity_poly.type
_entity_poly.pdbx_seq_one_letter_code
_entity_poly.pdbx_strand_id
1 'polypeptide(L)'
;MITWNDFGLFAVPAISLWFASAITAWAGKKHTAPVLLDIAGICIYAAFIIGLWAGLQRPPLRTMGETRLWYAFFISICGLATFLRWRYKWILFFSALLATVFTIINIAKPEIHDQTLMPALQSPWFIPHVTVYMFSYSVMGCAFILAVAGIIRRDAGFLPTVDNLVYAGMSFLTFGMLSGALWAKEAWGDYWSWDPKETWAVITWGIYLIYIHFRIYGKQNSRFA
;
A
#
# COMPACT_ATOMS: atom_id res chain seq x y z
N MET A 1 14.48 -24.10 -1.73
CA MET A 1 14.25 -22.76 -2.29
C MET A 1 12.78 -22.46 -2.13
N ILE A 2 12.40 -21.29 -1.61
CA ILE A 2 10.98 -20.94 -1.41
C ILE A 2 10.37 -20.62 -2.78
N THR A 3 9.23 -21.23 -3.08
CA THR A 3 8.51 -21.07 -4.35
C THR A 3 7.05 -20.70 -4.10
N TRP A 4 6.30 -20.42 -5.16
CA TRP A 4 4.86 -20.16 -5.06
C TRP A 4 4.06 -21.32 -4.45
N ASN A 5 4.57 -22.55 -4.50
CA ASN A 5 3.93 -23.70 -3.85
C ASN A 5 3.91 -23.56 -2.33
N ASP A 6 4.89 -22.85 -1.76
CA ASP A 6 4.99 -22.61 -0.32
C ASP A 6 4.11 -21.43 0.13
N PHE A 7 3.51 -20.67 -0.80
CA PHE A 7 2.80 -19.43 -0.49
C PHE A 7 1.70 -19.64 0.56
N GLY A 8 0.91 -20.71 0.43
CA GLY A 8 -0.15 -21.03 1.39
C GLY A 8 0.37 -21.23 2.83
N LEU A 9 1.57 -21.77 2.99
CA LEU A 9 2.19 -22.03 4.30
C LEU A 9 2.54 -20.74 5.04
N PHE A 10 2.85 -19.66 4.33
CA PHE A 10 3.15 -18.35 4.93
C PHE A 10 1.91 -17.45 4.98
N ALA A 11 1.08 -17.51 3.94
CA ALA A 11 -0.13 -16.71 3.80
C ALA A 11 -1.16 -17.00 4.90
N VAL A 12 -1.46 -18.28 5.16
CA VAL A 12 -2.51 -18.65 6.12
C VAL A 12 -2.16 -18.24 7.56
N PRO A 13 -0.94 -18.49 8.08
CA PRO A 13 -0.54 -17.98 9.39
C PRO A 13 -0.53 -16.46 9.46
N ALA A 14 -0.04 -15.76 8.43
CA ALA A 14 -0.02 -14.30 8.41
C ALA A 14 -1.43 -13.70 8.48
N ILE A 15 -2.37 -14.22 7.68
CA ILE A 15 -3.79 -13.82 7.73
C ILE A 15 -4.37 -14.08 9.12
N SER A 16 -4.12 -15.27 9.67
CA SER A 16 -4.64 -15.63 11.00
C SER A 16 -4.14 -14.68 12.08
N LEU A 17 -2.87 -14.28 12.01
CA LEU A 17 -2.28 -13.29 12.92
C LEU A 17 -2.86 -11.90 12.73
N TRP A 18 -3.11 -11.44 11.50
CA TRP A 18 -3.77 -10.15 11.24
C TRP A 18 -5.21 -10.11 11.76
N PHE A 19 -5.98 -11.19 11.60
CA PHE A 19 -7.31 -11.27 12.21
C PHE A 19 -7.25 -11.35 13.74
N ALA A 20 -6.30 -12.10 14.31
CA ALA A 20 -6.09 -12.14 15.75
C ALA A 20 -5.67 -10.76 16.31
N SER A 21 -4.83 -10.02 15.58
CA SER A 21 -4.47 -8.61 15.84
C SER A 21 -5.74 -7.74 15.88
N ALA A 22 -6.59 -7.83 14.86
CA ALA A 22 -7.84 -7.08 14.80
C ALA A 22 -8.80 -7.42 15.97
N ILE A 23 -8.98 -8.70 16.30
CA ILE A 23 -9.85 -9.15 17.40
C ILE A 23 -9.32 -8.67 18.75
N THR A 24 -8.03 -8.85 19.01
CA THR A 24 -7.40 -8.45 20.28
C THR A 24 -7.38 -6.93 20.46
N ALA A 25 -7.32 -6.15 19.37
CA ALA A 25 -7.46 -4.70 19.42
C ALA A 25 -8.82 -4.25 19.99
N TRP A 26 -9.88 -5.03 19.75
CA TRP A 26 -11.22 -4.78 20.27
C TRP A 26 -11.43 -5.35 21.68
N ALA A 27 -10.97 -6.58 21.92
CA ALA A 27 -11.16 -7.28 23.20
C ALA A 27 -10.26 -6.76 24.34
N GLY A 28 -9.07 -6.23 24.03
CA GLY A 28 -8.07 -5.85 25.02
C GLY A 28 -8.08 -4.38 25.45
N LYS A 29 -7.72 -4.13 26.72
CA LYS A 29 -7.33 -2.79 27.21
C LYS A 29 -5.88 -2.43 26.87
N LYS A 30 -5.00 -3.42 26.66
CA LYS A 30 -3.57 -3.21 26.36
C LYS A 30 -3.32 -3.26 24.85
N HIS A 31 -2.53 -2.31 24.35
CA HIS A 31 -2.20 -2.20 22.92
C HIS A 31 -1.01 -3.05 22.48
N THR A 32 -0.31 -3.72 23.39
CA THR A 32 0.88 -4.52 23.06
C THR A 32 0.53 -5.77 22.27
N ALA A 33 -0.53 -6.49 22.68
CA ALA A 33 -0.96 -7.71 22.02
C ALA A 33 -1.32 -7.54 20.53
N PRO A 34 -2.21 -6.60 20.13
CA PRO A 34 -2.54 -6.44 18.71
C PRO A 34 -1.32 -6.04 17.88
N VAL A 35 -0.46 -5.15 18.41
CA VAL A 35 0.76 -4.71 17.70
C VAL A 35 1.73 -5.86 17.46
N LEU A 36 1.98 -6.70 18.47
CA LEU A 36 2.89 -7.84 18.34
C LEU A 36 2.38 -8.88 17.35
N LEU A 37 1.07 -9.17 17.39
CA LEU A 37 0.44 -10.10 16.44
C LEU A 37 0.51 -9.57 15.01
N ASP A 38 0.25 -8.28 14.81
CA ASP A 38 0.32 -7.66 13.49
C ASP A 38 1.74 -7.67 12.91
N ILE A 39 2.72 -7.28 13.73
CA ILE A 39 4.14 -7.34 13.38
C ILE A 39 4.57 -8.77 13.06
N ALA A 40 4.12 -9.76 13.84
CA ALA A 40 4.43 -11.16 13.55
C ALA A 40 3.86 -11.59 12.18
N GLY A 41 2.63 -11.21 11.85
CA GLY A 41 2.03 -11.46 10.54
C GLY A 41 2.82 -10.79 9.40
N ILE A 42 3.22 -9.53 9.59
CA ILE A 42 4.07 -8.78 8.64
C ILE A 42 5.43 -9.47 8.45
N CYS A 43 6.06 -9.95 9.53
CA CYS A 43 7.34 -10.64 9.48
C CYS A 43 7.26 -11.99 8.74
N ILE A 44 6.20 -12.77 8.95
CA ILE A 44 5.98 -14.02 8.21
C ILE A 44 5.82 -13.73 6.71
N TYR A 45 5.03 -12.71 6.38
CA TYR A 45 4.81 -12.33 4.99
C TYR A 45 6.09 -11.78 4.33
N ALA A 46 6.88 -10.99 5.08
CA ALA A 46 8.19 -10.50 4.64
C ALA A 46 9.18 -11.65 4.41
N ALA A 47 9.20 -12.65 5.30
CA ALA A 47 10.05 -13.83 5.14
C ALA A 47 9.72 -14.60 3.85
N PHE A 48 8.44 -14.70 3.48
CA PHE A 48 8.04 -15.25 2.19
C PHE A 48 8.53 -14.41 1.02
N ILE A 49 8.35 -13.08 1.06
CA ILE A 49 8.82 -12.18 -0.01
C ILE A 49 10.34 -12.31 -0.21
N ILE A 50 11.12 -12.30 0.87
CA ILE A 50 12.58 -12.44 0.83
C ILE A 50 12.98 -13.83 0.33
N GLY A 51 12.31 -14.87 0.81
CA GLY A 51 12.52 -16.24 0.36
C GLY A 51 12.21 -16.43 -1.13
N LEU A 52 11.13 -15.83 -1.60
CA LEU A 52 10.72 -15.84 -3.01
C LEU A 52 11.70 -15.03 -3.87
N TRP A 53 12.20 -13.90 -3.38
CA TRP A 53 13.26 -13.15 -4.07
C TRP A 53 14.50 -14.03 -4.24
N ALA A 54 14.98 -14.65 -3.16
CA ALA A 54 16.13 -15.55 -3.22
C ALA A 54 15.89 -16.76 -4.14
N GLY A 55 14.68 -17.31 -4.16
CA GLY A 55 14.31 -18.42 -5.05
C GLY A 55 14.25 -18.02 -6.53
N LEU A 56 13.71 -16.84 -6.83
CA LEU A 56 13.56 -16.32 -8.20
C LEU A 56 14.84 -15.66 -8.74
N GLN A 57 15.83 -15.38 -7.87
CA GLN A 57 17.04 -14.60 -8.18
C GLN A 57 16.71 -13.20 -8.76
N ARG A 58 15.50 -12.70 -8.49
CA ARG A 58 14.99 -11.38 -8.90
C ARG A 58 13.96 -10.88 -7.90
N PRO A 59 13.76 -9.56 -7.78
CA PRO A 59 12.68 -9.02 -6.96
C PRO A 59 11.30 -9.46 -7.50
N PRO A 60 10.38 -9.92 -6.62
CA PRO A 60 9.05 -10.37 -7.01
C PRO A 60 8.11 -9.16 -7.18
N LEU A 61 8.22 -8.42 -8.27
CA LEU A 61 7.44 -7.20 -8.56
C LEU A 61 6.82 -7.15 -9.97
N ARG A 62 6.93 -8.22 -10.75
CA ARG A 62 6.72 -8.22 -12.20
C ARG A 62 5.37 -8.78 -12.62
N THR A 63 4.85 -9.78 -11.91
CA THR A 63 3.53 -10.36 -12.22
C THR A 63 2.42 -9.67 -11.44
N MET A 64 1.16 -9.84 -11.88
CA MET A 64 0.00 -9.39 -11.12
C MET A 64 -0.07 -10.07 -9.75
N GLY A 65 0.33 -11.34 -9.67
CA GLY A 65 0.38 -12.07 -8.40
C GLY A 65 1.41 -11.49 -7.42
N GLU A 66 2.60 -11.18 -7.93
CA GLU A 66 3.67 -10.47 -7.21
C GLU A 66 3.20 -9.08 -6.77
N THR A 67 2.47 -8.36 -7.62
CA THR A 67 1.90 -7.05 -7.27
C THR A 67 0.88 -7.15 -6.13
N ARG A 68 -0.03 -8.13 -6.19
CA ARG A 68 -1.02 -8.41 -5.12
C ARG A 68 -0.33 -8.77 -3.79
N LEU A 69 0.80 -9.48 -3.83
CA LEU A 69 1.62 -9.81 -2.66
C LEU A 69 2.12 -8.54 -1.96
N TRP A 70 2.68 -7.59 -2.71
CA TRP A 70 3.16 -6.33 -2.14
C TRP A 70 2.04 -5.44 -1.62
N TYR A 71 0.87 -5.41 -2.28
CA TYR A 71 -0.29 -4.70 -1.76
C TYR A 71 -0.74 -5.25 -0.39
N ALA A 72 -0.86 -6.57 -0.25
CA ALA A 72 -1.21 -7.17 1.04
C ALA A 72 -0.19 -6.79 2.12
N PHE A 73 1.11 -6.81 1.80
CA PHE A 73 2.17 -6.43 2.72
C PHE A 73 2.10 -4.96 3.15
N PHE A 74 2.02 -4.02 2.21
CA PHE A 74 2.01 -2.59 2.50
C PHE A 74 0.71 -2.12 3.16
N ILE A 75 -0.44 -2.70 2.82
CA ILE A 75 -1.72 -2.38 3.47
C ILE A 75 -1.67 -2.77 4.95
N SER A 76 -1.10 -3.93 5.29
CA SER A 76 -0.93 -4.35 6.69
C SER A 76 -0.02 -3.37 7.45
N ILE A 77 1.11 -2.96 6.86
CA ILE A 77 2.00 -1.94 7.46
C ILE A 77 1.28 -0.60 7.66
N CYS A 78 0.55 -0.12 6.65
CA CYS A 78 -0.17 1.16 6.72
C CYS A 78 -1.31 1.10 7.74
N GLY A 79 -2.02 -0.03 7.83
CA GLY A 79 -3.03 -0.30 8.84
C GLY A 79 -2.45 -0.23 10.25
N LEU A 80 -1.32 -0.90 10.49
CA LEU A 80 -0.60 -0.85 11.76
C LEU A 80 -0.11 0.55 12.10
N ALA A 81 0.51 1.26 11.15
CA ALA A 81 0.99 2.63 11.36
C ALA A 81 -0.16 3.57 11.74
N THR A 82 -1.29 3.44 11.06
CA THR A 82 -2.51 4.22 11.35
C THR A 82 -3.06 3.89 12.73
N PHE A 83 -3.07 2.61 13.11
CA PHE A 83 -3.48 2.17 14.44
C PHE A 83 -2.55 2.70 15.55
N LEU A 84 -1.23 2.64 15.35
CA LEU A 84 -0.24 3.13 16.33
C LEU A 84 -0.36 4.64 16.55
N ARG A 85 -0.56 5.40 15.47
CA ARG A 85 -0.57 6.87 15.51
C ARG A 85 -1.91 7.44 15.98
N TRP A 86 -3.04 6.90 15.53
CA TRP A 86 -4.39 7.45 15.79
C TRP A 86 -5.35 6.52 16.52
N ARG A 87 -4.93 5.30 16.88
CA ARG A 87 -5.68 4.37 17.75
C ARG A 87 -7.05 3.91 17.20
N TYR A 88 -7.28 4.02 15.89
CA TYR A 88 -8.49 3.51 15.26
C TYR A 88 -8.49 1.97 15.19
N LYS A 89 -9.04 1.29 16.19
CA LYS A 89 -9.05 -0.19 16.31
C LYS A 89 -9.60 -0.92 15.07
N TRP A 90 -10.63 -0.35 14.44
CA TRP A 90 -11.30 -0.95 13.28
C TRP A 90 -10.45 -0.95 12.00
N ILE A 91 -9.40 -0.12 11.92
CA ILE A 91 -8.51 -0.08 10.74
C ILE A 91 -7.71 -1.38 10.59
N LEU A 92 -7.40 -2.06 11.70
CA LEU A 92 -6.70 -3.35 11.68
C LEU A 92 -7.58 -4.45 11.07
N PHE A 93 -8.88 -4.46 11.38
CA PHE A 93 -9.82 -5.39 10.75
C PHE A 93 -9.92 -5.15 9.25
N PHE A 94 -10.01 -3.88 8.85
CA PHE A 94 -10.13 -3.53 7.44
C PHE A 94 -8.86 -3.86 6.63
N SER A 95 -7.68 -3.54 7.18
CA SER A 95 -6.40 -3.90 6.56
C SER A 95 -6.22 -5.41 6.46
N ALA A 96 -6.55 -6.16 7.52
CA ALA A 96 -6.56 -7.62 7.50
C ALA A 96 -7.49 -8.19 6.41
N LEU A 97 -8.71 -7.63 6.28
CA LEU A 97 -9.68 -8.04 5.26
C LEU A 97 -9.14 -7.81 3.84
N LEU A 98 -8.63 -6.61 3.54
CA LEU A 98 -8.07 -6.32 2.21
C LEU A 98 -6.84 -7.18 1.89
N ALA A 99 -5.92 -7.32 2.84
CA ALA A 99 -4.74 -8.18 2.67
C ALA A 99 -5.13 -9.64 2.42
N THR A 100 -6.20 -10.10 3.08
CA THR A 100 -6.79 -11.43 2.89
C THR A 100 -7.40 -11.58 1.49
N VAL A 101 -8.13 -10.59 0.99
CA VAL A 101 -8.70 -10.63 -0.37
C VAL A 101 -7.59 -10.81 -1.41
N PHE A 102 -6.53 -10.00 -1.35
CA PHE A 102 -5.40 -10.13 -2.28
C PHE A 102 -4.69 -11.49 -2.17
N THR A 103 -4.53 -11.98 -0.94
CA THR A 103 -3.88 -13.26 -0.67
C THR A 103 -4.73 -14.45 -1.14
N ILE A 104 -6.05 -14.44 -0.91
CA ILE A 104 -6.97 -15.48 -1.39
C ILE A 104 -7.01 -15.49 -2.92
N ILE A 105 -7.06 -14.32 -3.56
CA ILE A 105 -7.01 -14.24 -5.03
C ILE A 105 -5.70 -14.86 -5.55
N ASN A 106 -4.57 -14.61 -4.87
CA ASN A 106 -3.30 -15.23 -5.23
C ASN A 106 -3.27 -16.76 -5.02
N ILE A 107 -3.97 -17.29 -4.02
CA ILE A 107 -4.11 -18.73 -3.80
C ILE A 107 -5.05 -19.35 -4.86
N ALA A 108 -6.16 -18.68 -5.18
CA ALA A 108 -7.21 -19.20 -6.06
C ALA A 108 -6.89 -19.06 -7.55
N LYS A 109 -6.18 -17.99 -7.92
CA LYS A 109 -5.66 -17.76 -9.27
C LYS A 109 -4.15 -17.49 -9.16
N PRO A 110 -3.36 -18.55 -8.97
CA PRO A 110 -1.92 -18.43 -9.01
C PRO A 110 -1.55 -18.14 -10.47
N GLU A 111 -1.46 -16.85 -10.82
CA GLU A 111 -0.87 -16.36 -12.07
C GLU A 111 0.64 -16.58 -11.99
N ILE A 112 0.99 -17.86 -11.98
CA ILE A 112 2.32 -18.38 -12.26
C ILE A 112 2.44 -18.25 -13.78
N HIS A 113 3.62 -17.90 -14.27
CA HIS A 113 3.99 -17.71 -15.68
C HIS A 113 3.72 -16.31 -16.24
N ASP A 114 4.80 -15.52 -16.37
CA ASP A 114 5.46 -15.40 -17.66
C ASP A 114 6.94 -15.00 -17.44
N GLN A 115 7.88 -15.73 -18.03
CA GLN A 115 9.32 -15.44 -17.98
C GLN A 115 9.76 -14.49 -19.10
N THR A 116 8.83 -14.09 -19.98
CA THR A 116 9.09 -13.14 -21.06
C THR A 116 9.08 -11.72 -20.52
N LEU A 117 10.25 -11.29 -20.04
CA LEU A 117 10.43 -9.94 -19.54
C LEU A 117 10.40 -8.95 -20.71
N MET A 118 9.43 -8.05 -20.70
CA MET A 118 9.57 -6.81 -21.48
C MET A 118 10.83 -6.08 -21.00
N PRO A 119 11.67 -5.53 -21.90
CA PRO A 119 12.94 -4.86 -21.54
C PRO A 119 12.80 -3.83 -20.42
N ALA A 120 11.64 -3.16 -20.34
CA ALA A 120 11.29 -2.19 -19.31
C ALA A 120 11.38 -2.73 -17.86
N LEU A 121 11.27 -4.05 -17.63
CA LEU A 121 11.31 -4.68 -16.30
C LEU A 121 12.74 -4.95 -15.78
N GLN A 122 13.76 -4.60 -16.56
CA GLN A 122 15.18 -4.81 -16.24
C GLN A 122 15.88 -3.56 -15.69
N SER A 123 15.27 -2.38 -15.85
CA SER A 123 15.82 -1.12 -15.34
C SER A 123 15.93 -1.11 -13.81
N PRO A 124 17.04 -0.61 -13.23
CA PRO A 124 17.18 -0.41 -11.78
C PRO A 124 16.11 0.52 -11.19
N TRP A 125 15.57 1.46 -11.98
CA TRP A 125 14.53 2.41 -11.55
C TRP A 125 13.15 1.77 -11.41
N PHE A 126 12.93 0.57 -11.98
CA PHE A 126 11.67 -0.15 -11.87
C PHE A 126 11.30 -0.44 -10.40
N ILE A 127 12.25 -0.95 -9.61
CA ILE A 127 12.04 -1.35 -8.22
C ILE A 127 11.61 -0.15 -7.35
N PRO A 128 12.38 0.96 -7.26
CA PRO A 128 12.00 2.10 -6.44
C PRO A 128 10.70 2.76 -6.94
N HIS A 129 10.50 2.84 -8.25
CA HIS A 129 9.27 3.40 -8.82
C HIS A 129 8.02 2.63 -8.35
N VAL A 130 7.99 1.32 -8.62
CA VAL A 130 6.82 0.49 -8.33
C VAL A 130 6.56 0.36 -6.83
N THR A 131 7.60 0.17 -6.02
CA THR A 131 7.45 0.02 -4.56
C THR A 131 6.89 1.28 -3.92
N VAL A 132 7.38 2.46 -4.33
CA VAL A 132 6.87 3.75 -3.83
C VAL A 132 5.42 3.96 -4.22
N TYR A 133 5.03 3.63 -5.46
CA TYR A 133 3.64 3.73 -5.89
C TYR A 133 2.70 2.83 -5.08
N MET A 134 3.09 1.55 -4.90
CA MET A 134 2.29 0.60 -4.10
C MET A 134 2.13 1.08 -2.65
N PHE A 135 3.20 1.64 -2.06
CA PHE A 135 3.14 2.21 -0.73
C PHE A 135 2.24 3.44 -0.67
N SER A 136 2.39 4.37 -1.63
CA SER A 136 1.52 5.55 -1.77
C SER A 136 0.05 5.18 -1.84
N TYR A 137 -0.31 4.23 -2.71
CA TYR A 137 -1.69 3.77 -2.87
C TYR A 137 -2.23 3.09 -1.61
N SER A 138 -1.38 2.38 -0.85
CA SER A 138 -1.78 1.80 0.43
C SER A 138 -2.13 2.87 1.47
N VAL A 139 -1.31 3.92 1.56
CA VAL A 139 -1.55 5.09 2.44
C VAL A 139 -2.82 5.84 2.01
N MET A 140 -2.98 6.11 0.72
CA MET A 140 -4.18 6.76 0.18
C MET A 140 -5.44 5.91 0.35
N GLY A 141 -5.30 4.58 0.27
CA GLY A 141 -6.36 3.64 0.63
C GLY A 141 -6.84 3.85 2.06
N CYS A 142 -5.92 3.88 3.04
CA CYS A 142 -6.23 4.21 4.44
C CYS A 142 -6.95 5.57 4.57
N ALA A 143 -6.49 6.59 3.84
CA ALA A 143 -7.13 7.90 3.84
C ALA A 143 -8.57 7.85 3.31
N PHE A 144 -8.81 7.13 2.20
CA PHE A 144 -10.14 6.95 1.62
C PHE A 144 -11.10 6.27 2.61
N ILE A 145 -10.67 5.19 3.24
CA ILE A 145 -11.50 4.44 4.21
C ILE A 145 -11.86 5.32 5.41
N LEU A 146 -10.89 6.09 5.93
CA LEU A 146 -11.14 7.03 7.03
C LEU A 146 -12.05 8.18 6.61
N ALA A 147 -11.94 8.68 5.37
CA ALA A 147 -12.84 9.69 4.83
C ALA A 147 -14.28 9.18 4.73
N VAL A 148 -14.47 7.96 4.19
CA VAL A 148 -15.79 7.30 4.12
C VAL A 148 -16.35 7.09 5.52
N ALA A 149 -15.55 6.62 6.48
CA ALA A 149 -15.98 6.47 7.86
C ALA A 149 -16.37 7.80 8.51
N GLY A 150 -15.62 8.87 8.24
CA GLY A 150 -15.96 10.23 8.69
C GLY A 150 -17.29 10.72 8.13
N ILE A 151 -17.59 10.44 6.86
CA ILE A 151 -18.87 10.77 6.22
C ILE A 151 -20.03 9.97 6.86
N ILE A 152 -19.87 8.64 6.99
CA ILE A 152 -20.89 7.75 7.56
C ILE A 152 -21.19 8.13 9.01
N ARG A 153 -20.16 8.41 9.80
CA ARG A 153 -20.30 8.80 11.21
C ARG A 153 -20.64 10.27 11.40
N ARG A 154 -20.63 11.07 10.32
CA ARG A 154 -20.76 12.53 10.33
C ARG A 154 -19.82 13.19 11.34
N ASP A 155 -18.60 12.67 11.43
CA ASP A 155 -17.59 13.09 12.39
C ASP A 155 -16.41 13.76 11.66
N ALA A 156 -16.32 15.08 11.79
CA ALA A 156 -15.22 15.87 11.22
C ALA A 156 -13.87 15.58 11.90
N GLY A 157 -13.85 14.90 13.05
CA GLY A 157 -12.65 14.50 13.78
C GLY A 157 -11.72 13.57 13.00
N PHE A 158 -12.21 12.91 11.96
CA PHE A 158 -11.38 12.11 11.05
C PHE A 158 -10.59 12.95 10.05
N LEU A 159 -11.06 14.17 9.71
CA LEU A 159 -10.48 14.99 8.65
C LEU A 159 -9.00 15.32 8.86
N PRO A 160 -8.51 15.68 10.05
CA PRO A 160 -7.08 15.92 10.24
C PRO A 160 -6.22 14.68 9.97
N THR A 161 -6.74 13.48 10.28
CA THR A 161 -6.04 12.23 10.00
C THR A 161 -6.03 11.92 8.51
N VAL A 162 -7.17 12.12 7.83
CA VAL A 162 -7.28 11.98 6.38
C VAL A 162 -6.32 12.94 5.68
N ASP A 163 -6.31 14.22 6.07
CA ASP A 163 -5.39 15.24 5.54
C ASP A 163 -3.92 14.77 5.65
N ASN A 164 -3.51 14.30 6.84
CA ASN A 164 -2.14 13.83 7.08
C ASN A 164 -1.76 12.62 6.21
N LEU A 165 -2.67 11.66 6.04
CA LEU A 165 -2.44 10.50 5.18
C LEU A 165 -2.39 10.89 3.70
N VAL A 166 -3.24 11.84 3.26
CA VAL A 166 -3.19 12.37 1.90
C VAL A 166 -1.87 13.10 1.64
N TYR A 167 -1.39 13.91 2.59
CA TYR A 167 -0.09 14.60 2.44
C TYR A 167 1.08 13.62 2.38
N ALA A 168 1.06 12.58 3.20
CA ALA A 168 2.07 11.52 3.16
C ALA A 168 2.01 10.74 1.84
N GLY A 169 0.81 10.28 1.45
CA GLY A 169 0.57 9.59 0.19
C GLY A 169 1.01 10.42 -1.01
N MET A 170 0.66 11.71 -1.06
CA MET A 170 1.07 12.61 -2.15
C MET A 170 2.57 12.83 -2.25
N SER A 171 3.29 12.84 -1.13
CA SER A 171 4.75 12.90 -1.13
C SER A 171 5.34 11.67 -1.83
N PHE A 172 4.85 10.48 -1.48
CA PHE A 172 5.29 9.23 -2.13
C PHE A 172 4.83 9.17 -3.59
N LEU A 173 3.60 9.58 -3.91
CA LEU A 173 3.09 9.62 -5.29
C LEU A 173 3.97 10.49 -6.18
N THR A 174 4.35 11.68 -5.69
CA THR A 174 5.22 12.62 -6.42
C THR A 174 6.61 12.00 -6.65
N PHE A 175 7.19 11.36 -5.63
CA PHE A 175 8.46 10.65 -5.80
C PHE A 175 8.33 9.45 -6.76
N GLY A 176 7.20 8.75 -6.74
CA GLY A 176 6.85 7.70 -7.69
C GLY A 176 6.82 8.22 -9.12
N MET A 177 6.19 9.38 -9.36
CA MET A 177 6.17 10.02 -10.68
C MET A 177 7.57 10.40 -11.16
N LEU A 178 8.40 11.00 -10.30
CA LEU A 178 9.77 11.38 -10.64
C LEU A 178 10.65 10.17 -10.99
N SER A 179 10.64 9.14 -10.13
CA SER A 179 11.35 7.88 -10.40
C SER A 179 10.78 7.14 -11.61
N GLY A 180 9.49 7.32 -11.90
CA GLY A 180 8.83 6.79 -13.09
C GLY A 180 9.31 7.44 -14.38
N ALA A 181 9.52 8.75 -14.40
CA ALA A 181 10.10 9.43 -15.55
C ALA A 181 11.53 8.96 -15.85
N LEU A 182 12.34 8.72 -14.79
CA LEU A 182 13.68 8.14 -14.93
C LEU A 182 13.63 6.71 -15.50
N TRP A 183 12.72 5.90 -14.98
CA TRP A 183 12.47 4.55 -15.49
C TRP A 183 12.01 4.58 -16.97
N ALA A 184 11.09 5.49 -17.32
CA ALA A 184 10.58 5.62 -18.68
C ALA A 184 11.69 5.97 -19.67
N LYS A 185 12.60 6.88 -19.28
CA LYS A 185 13.75 7.25 -20.11
C LYS A 185 14.66 6.06 -20.43
N GLU A 186 14.88 5.18 -19.45
CA GLU A 186 15.73 4.00 -19.63
C GLU A 186 15.01 2.87 -20.39
N ALA A 187 13.71 2.72 -20.18
CA ALA A 187 12.92 1.66 -20.80
C ALA A 187 12.49 1.96 -22.25
N TRP A 188 12.14 3.21 -22.54
CA TRP A 188 11.49 3.62 -23.79
C TRP A 188 12.27 4.71 -24.54
N GLY A 189 13.29 5.30 -23.93
CA GLY A 189 14.09 6.37 -24.54
C GLY A 189 13.55 7.78 -24.30
N ASP A 190 12.35 7.92 -23.73
CA ASP A 190 11.68 9.19 -23.45
C ASP A 190 11.21 9.28 -22.00
N TYR A 191 11.23 10.48 -21.41
CA TYR A 191 10.80 10.69 -20.02
C TYR A 191 9.29 10.63 -19.82
N TRP A 192 8.54 10.94 -20.88
CA TRP A 192 7.08 11.06 -20.87
C TRP A 192 6.57 10.97 -22.30
N SER A 193 5.52 10.19 -22.51
CA SER A 193 4.91 9.86 -23.80
C SER A 193 3.41 10.16 -23.88
N TRP A 194 2.79 10.66 -22.80
CA TRP A 194 1.35 10.95 -22.72
C TRP A 194 0.47 9.74 -23.00
N ASP A 195 0.97 8.54 -22.73
CA ASP A 195 0.14 7.35 -22.82
C ASP A 195 -1.00 7.44 -21.78
N PRO A 196 -2.06 6.62 -21.92
CA PRO A 196 -3.18 6.65 -20.98
C PRO A 196 -2.75 6.54 -19.51
N LYS A 197 -1.73 5.73 -19.17
CA LYS A 197 -1.29 5.54 -17.78
C LYS A 197 -0.64 6.80 -17.23
N GLU A 198 0.30 7.35 -17.97
CA GLU A 198 0.96 8.62 -17.66
C GLU A 198 -0.05 9.76 -17.52
N THR A 199 -0.97 9.90 -18.48
CA THR A 199 -2.01 10.93 -18.47
C THR A 199 -2.89 10.83 -17.22
N TRP A 200 -3.38 9.63 -16.88
CA TRP A 200 -4.18 9.41 -15.67
C TRP A 200 -3.38 9.63 -14.38
N ALA A 201 -2.08 9.35 -14.37
CA ALA A 201 -1.22 9.65 -13.22
C ALA A 201 -1.15 11.16 -12.95
N VAL A 202 -0.93 11.98 -13.99
CA VAL A 202 -0.91 13.46 -13.87
C VAL A 202 -2.27 14.01 -13.46
N ILE A 203 -3.36 13.53 -14.04
CA ILE A 203 -4.72 13.97 -13.67
C ILE A 203 -4.98 13.69 -12.18
N THR A 204 -4.69 12.47 -11.74
CA THR A 204 -4.88 12.07 -10.33
C THR A 204 -4.03 12.92 -9.39
N TRP A 205 -2.76 13.10 -9.72
CA TRP A 205 -1.85 13.96 -8.98
C TRP A 205 -2.36 15.41 -8.90
N GLY A 206 -2.85 15.96 -10.01
CA GLY A 206 -3.42 17.31 -10.08
C GLY A 206 -4.68 17.47 -9.21
N ILE A 207 -5.60 16.49 -9.22
CA ILE A 207 -6.80 16.51 -8.38
C ILE A 207 -6.42 16.60 -6.89
N TYR A 208 -5.46 15.78 -6.44
CA TYR A 208 -5.01 15.83 -5.06
C TYR A 208 -4.27 17.14 -4.72
N LEU A 209 -3.48 17.69 -5.65
CA LEU A 209 -2.86 19.01 -5.43
C LEU A 209 -3.89 20.13 -5.28
N ILE A 210 -4.93 20.14 -6.11
CA ILE A 210 -6.02 21.12 -6.00
C ILE A 210 -6.69 20.98 -4.63
N TYR A 211 -6.98 19.75 -4.20
CA TYR A 211 -7.52 19.48 -2.87
C TYR A 211 -6.61 20.02 -1.75
N ILE A 212 -5.30 19.73 -1.80
CA ILE A 212 -4.32 20.20 -0.81
C ILE A 212 -4.26 21.74 -0.82
N HIS A 213 -4.24 22.36 -2.00
CA HIS A 213 -4.18 23.81 -2.16
C HIS A 213 -5.35 24.50 -1.46
N PHE A 214 -6.59 24.07 -1.74
CA PHE A 214 -7.77 24.61 -1.07
C PHE A 214 -7.78 24.32 0.43
N ARG A 215 -7.28 23.16 0.86
CA ARG A 215 -7.26 22.78 2.28
C ARG A 215 -6.30 23.64 3.11
N ILE A 216 -5.13 23.96 2.56
CA ILE A 216 -4.14 24.82 3.20
C ILE A 216 -4.63 26.27 3.20
N TYR A 217 -5.11 26.76 2.05
CA TYR A 217 -5.55 28.15 1.91
C TYR A 217 -6.81 28.44 2.75
N GLY A 218 -7.77 27.51 2.79
CA GLY A 218 -8.97 27.64 3.62
C GLY A 218 -8.67 27.73 5.12
N LYS A 219 -7.67 26.99 5.62
CA LYS A 219 -7.20 27.09 7.02
C LYS A 219 -6.52 28.42 7.33
N GLN A 220 -5.90 29.06 6.33
CA GLN A 220 -5.24 30.35 6.51
C GLN A 220 -6.28 31.47 6.66
N ASN A 221 -7.33 31.48 5.84
CA ASN A 221 -8.40 32.46 5.94
C ASN A 221 -9.23 32.35 7.23
N SER A 222 -9.41 31.15 7.80
CA SER A 222 -10.11 30.99 9.08
C SER A 222 -9.30 31.38 10.32
N ARG A 223 -8.00 31.70 10.18
CA ARG A 223 -7.15 32.18 11.27
C ARG A 223 -7.09 33.71 11.37
N PHE A 224 -7.57 34.40 10.33
CA PHE A 224 -7.59 35.86 10.24
C PHE A 224 -9.01 36.45 10.27
N ALA A 225 -10.02 35.60 10.48
CA ALA A 225 -11.43 35.96 10.72
C ALA A 225 -11.80 35.61 12.16
#